data_AF-A0A7C7YHP8-F1
#
_entry.id   AF-A0A7C7YHP8-F1
#
_cell.length_a   1.000
_cell.length_b   1.000
_cell.length_c   1.000
_cell.angle_alpha   90.00
_cell.angle_beta   90.00
_cell.angle_gamma   90.00
#
_symmetry.space_group_name_H-M   'P 1'
#
loop_
_entity.id
_entity.type
_entity.pdbx_description
1 polymer ?
#
loop_
_entity_poly.entity_id
_entity_poly.type
_entity_poly.pdbx_seq_one_letter_code
_entity_poly.pdbx_strand_id
1 'polypeptide(L)'
;MAGWAYRPGGQLKHFRKVACMDSSGNSTSSNSFTEAVVPTALAIGTLIALVLISGSSRAVEPSTDHDVVIVGAGASGLYAAYTLDNLGFDVLILEATNRHGGRVYSDTLGDVGIEHGAEELYGPSNNPIFDDINAEYGNGAQIRIFRENSTQDELIVMDADGMGGGNTCWAETGNCFLDPDIVDYWDFYSQVGNHDNSATDEPLSDFLDIAWGVPSTSRGYHLYEDGSPGGEYGTTVEKLGLRSLSREWNSFSLSGALYGLNSTGYLDALNTLYFDQVTPFVAYNSPVTVVDTSGVKPVAVDDNGVYHYADAIIVTVSVGVLKAEMIDFIPDLPAPKLDAINAIGMGNGMKISLRFSSRVWASKMMNVLTDGPSGNCWTPNKYQPSATDHVLTCFLMGRNAETMAALPDDTARINQALADLDVAFGGNASTSFIEGVVQDWTAQPYVRGSYSYPAPGTRPLAGLTMRQALAEAVGPTLYFAGEATHNTAASTVPGALQAGERAAGELIFNFGGPPAPGTPTADFSASVAVGAAPLDVSFSDISSQMPTAWSWDFGDGGTSADPHPNHQYTTPGDYSVSLTATNSNGSHTRVQPLLISVPEPSADAGLVGGILGLLAVRGHRRRFASPRM
;
A
#
# COMPACT_ATOMS: atom_id res chain seq x y z
N MET A 1 -15.61 -31.05 -47.89
CA MET A 1 -16.98 -31.53 -48.21
C MET A 1 -17.72 -31.70 -46.89
N ALA A 2 -18.89 -31.03 -46.77
CA ALA A 2 -19.89 -31.05 -45.69
C ALA A 2 -19.38 -30.71 -44.27
N GLY A 3 -19.67 -29.55 -43.65
CA GLY A 3 -20.98 -28.93 -43.41
C GLY A 3 -21.62 -29.65 -42.21
N TRP A 4 -21.99 -29.03 -41.09
CA TRP A 4 -23.08 -28.08 -40.90
C TRP A 4 -22.87 -27.19 -39.66
N ALA A 5 -23.35 -25.96 -39.75
CA ALA A 5 -23.40 -24.95 -38.68
C ALA A 5 -24.84 -24.73 -38.20
N TYR A 6 -25.06 -24.45 -36.91
CA TYR A 6 -26.11 -23.52 -36.44
C TYR A 6 -25.91 -23.10 -34.96
N ARG A 7 -25.74 -21.80 -34.72
CA ARG A 7 -26.19 -21.02 -33.54
C ARG A 7 -27.34 -20.13 -34.05
N PRO A 8 -28.27 -19.52 -33.26
CA PRO A 8 -28.02 -18.90 -31.93
C PRO A 8 -29.21 -18.79 -30.93
N GLY A 9 -28.89 -18.32 -29.71
CA GLY A 9 -29.63 -17.26 -28.99
C GLY A 9 -30.83 -17.65 -28.10
N GLY A 10 -30.86 -17.10 -26.88
CA GLY A 10 -32.10 -16.97 -26.08
C GLY A 10 -31.90 -17.07 -24.56
N GLN A 11 -31.79 -15.91 -23.90
CA GLN A 11 -31.68 -15.77 -22.45
C GLN A 11 -32.98 -16.01 -21.65
N LEU A 12 -32.79 -16.14 -20.33
CA LEU A 12 -33.57 -15.63 -19.18
C LEU A 12 -34.28 -16.66 -18.28
N LYS A 13 -33.68 -16.79 -17.09
CA LYS A 13 -34.23 -16.79 -15.72
C LYS A 13 -35.65 -17.31 -15.53
N HIS A 14 -35.84 -18.21 -14.56
CA HIS A 14 -36.82 -18.03 -13.47
C HIS A 14 -36.43 -18.86 -12.24
N PHE A 15 -36.25 -18.15 -11.12
CA PHE A 15 -36.16 -18.68 -9.77
C PHE A 15 -37.45 -19.44 -9.42
N ARG A 16 -37.34 -20.63 -8.82
CA ARG A 16 -38.45 -21.29 -8.10
C ARG A 16 -38.15 -21.31 -6.61
N LYS A 17 -39.07 -20.70 -5.87
CA LYS A 17 -39.28 -20.79 -4.43
C LYS A 17 -39.31 -22.25 -3.96
N VAL A 18 -38.60 -22.54 -2.88
CA VAL A 18 -38.85 -23.71 -2.03
C VAL A 18 -39.86 -23.27 -0.96
N ALA A 19 -40.98 -23.99 -0.88
CA ALA A 19 -42.00 -23.84 0.14
C ALA A 19 -41.82 -24.97 1.18
N CYS A 20 -41.85 -24.61 2.46
CA CYS A 20 -41.97 -25.56 3.57
C CYS A 20 -43.44 -25.95 3.77
N MET A 21 -43.69 -27.24 4.02
CA MET A 21 -44.95 -27.79 4.52
C MET A 21 -44.82 -28.15 6.00
N ASP A 22 -45.95 -28.06 6.71
CA ASP A 22 -46.13 -28.24 8.15
C ASP A 22 -46.35 -29.71 8.59
N SER A 23 -46.29 -29.93 9.92
CA SER A 23 -47.20 -30.85 10.62
C SER A 23 -47.31 -30.56 12.13
N SER A 24 -48.44 -29.94 12.51
CA SER A 24 -49.30 -30.11 13.71
C SER A 24 -48.79 -30.03 15.18
N GLY A 25 -49.45 -29.16 15.98
CA GLY A 25 -49.89 -29.51 17.35
C GLY A 25 -50.08 -28.41 18.42
N ASN A 26 -51.22 -27.70 18.43
CA ASN A 26 -51.96 -27.04 19.56
C ASN A 26 -51.21 -26.09 20.57
N SER A 27 -51.76 -25.02 21.17
CA SER A 27 -53.12 -24.50 21.35
C SER A 27 -53.11 -23.04 21.89
N THR A 28 -54.24 -22.32 21.72
CA THR A 28 -54.76 -21.14 22.47
C THR A 28 -53.99 -19.81 22.43
N SER A 29 -54.57 -18.61 22.39
CA SER A 29 -55.89 -18.05 22.04
C SER A 29 -55.79 -16.54 22.31
N SER A 30 -56.17 -15.67 21.37
CA SER A 30 -56.98 -14.44 21.54
C SER A 30 -56.64 -13.37 20.50
N ASN A 31 -57.58 -13.17 19.56
CA ASN A 31 -58.23 -11.92 19.13
C ASN A 31 -57.37 -10.63 19.09
N SER A 32 -57.37 -9.77 18.06
CA SER A 32 -58.29 -9.47 16.94
C SER A 32 -57.78 -8.12 16.38
N PHE A 33 -57.59 -7.83 15.09
CA PHE A 33 -58.53 -7.42 14.01
C PHE A 33 -57.60 -7.10 12.80
N THR A 34 -57.66 -7.75 11.62
CA THR A 34 -58.39 -7.35 10.36
C THR A 34 -58.39 -5.84 10.08
N GLU A 35 -57.95 -5.29 8.94
CA GLU A 35 -58.24 -5.55 7.50
C GLU A 35 -56.99 -5.20 6.62
N ALA A 36 -56.55 -5.86 5.53
CA ALA A 36 -57.13 -6.12 4.19
C ALA A 36 -57.61 -4.85 3.45
N VAL A 37 -57.32 -4.45 2.19
CA VAL A 37 -56.71 -5.01 0.97
C VAL A 37 -56.45 -3.84 -0.04
N VAL A 38 -55.23 -3.73 -0.62
CA VAL A 38 -54.77 -3.61 -2.05
C VAL A 38 -55.63 -2.81 -3.11
N PRO A 39 -55.11 -2.40 -4.30
CA PRO A 39 -54.02 -1.46 -4.70
C PRO A 39 -54.49 -0.39 -5.75
N THR A 40 -53.65 0.57 -6.16
CA THR A 40 -53.51 1.00 -7.59
C THR A 40 -52.33 1.93 -7.82
N ALA A 41 -51.81 1.88 -9.03
CA ALA A 41 -50.50 2.38 -9.46
C ALA A 41 -50.52 3.79 -10.09
N LEU A 42 -49.30 4.33 -10.19
CA LEU A 42 -48.77 5.29 -11.19
C LEU A 42 -49.12 6.78 -11.02
N ALA A 43 -48.10 7.60 -10.70
CA ALA A 43 -47.59 8.65 -11.59
C ALA A 43 -46.42 9.41 -10.95
N ILE A 44 -45.36 9.58 -11.73
CA ILE A 44 -44.19 10.40 -11.47
C ILE A 44 -44.60 11.88 -11.48
N GLY A 45 -44.22 12.61 -10.44
CA GLY A 45 -44.40 14.06 -10.34
C GLY A 45 -43.35 14.63 -9.37
N THR A 46 -42.42 15.39 -9.92
CA THR A 46 -41.34 16.12 -9.25
C THR A 46 -41.90 16.96 -8.10
N LEU A 47 -41.48 16.67 -6.86
CA LEU A 47 -41.67 17.56 -5.72
C LEU A 47 -40.31 17.85 -5.10
N ILE A 48 -39.90 19.11 -5.18
CA ILE A 48 -38.80 19.68 -4.42
C ILE A 48 -39.18 19.56 -2.94
N ALA A 49 -38.58 18.59 -2.24
CA ALA A 49 -38.69 18.49 -0.79
C ALA A 49 -37.65 19.42 -0.16
N LEU A 50 -38.11 20.61 0.20
CA LEU A 50 -37.42 21.48 1.16
C LEU A 50 -37.42 20.73 2.50
N VAL A 51 -36.34 20.03 2.83
CA VAL A 51 -36.16 19.44 4.15
C VAL A 51 -35.86 20.58 5.11
N LEU A 52 -36.87 20.97 5.89
CA LEU A 52 -36.68 21.74 7.11
C LEU A 52 -35.97 20.84 8.13
N ILE A 53 -34.65 20.93 8.18
CA ILE A 53 -33.86 20.36 9.26
C ILE A 53 -34.13 21.21 10.50
N SER A 54 -35.03 20.73 11.37
CA SER A 54 -35.15 21.23 12.73
C SER A 54 -33.85 20.91 13.46
N GLY A 55 -33.13 21.97 13.86
CA GLY A 55 -31.83 21.90 14.51
C GLY A 55 -31.85 21.09 15.80
N SER A 56 -31.10 19.99 15.77
CA SER A 56 -30.22 19.63 16.88
C SER A 56 -28.82 20.01 16.43
N SER A 57 -28.28 21.09 17.00
CA SER A 57 -26.88 21.46 16.87
C SER A 57 -26.02 20.31 17.39
N ARG A 58 -25.62 19.41 16.50
CA ARG A 58 -24.43 18.60 16.70
C ARG A 58 -23.29 19.62 16.74
N ALA A 59 -22.56 19.66 17.85
CA ALA A 59 -21.33 20.43 17.88
C ALA A 59 -20.49 19.94 16.69
N VAL A 60 -20.21 20.83 15.75
CA VAL A 60 -19.14 20.63 14.78
C VAL A 60 -17.89 20.64 15.65
N GLU A 61 -17.32 19.46 15.91
CA GLU A 61 -15.97 19.33 16.47
C GLU A 61 -15.05 20.24 15.64
N PRO A 62 -14.12 20.99 16.27
CA PRO A 62 -13.33 21.97 15.55
C PRO A 62 -12.54 21.26 14.45
N SER A 63 -12.71 21.69 13.19
CA SER A 63 -11.80 21.32 12.12
C SER A 63 -10.39 21.70 12.56
N THR A 64 -9.50 20.72 12.66
CA THR A 64 -8.07 21.01 12.85
C THR A 64 -7.50 21.19 11.46
N ASP A 65 -7.21 22.45 11.15
CA ASP A 65 -6.58 22.82 9.90
C ASP A 65 -5.07 22.63 10.08
N HIS A 66 -4.46 21.77 9.28
CA HIS A 66 -3.03 21.44 9.35
C HIS A 66 -2.29 21.90 8.09
N ASP A 67 -0.97 21.97 8.14
CA ASP A 67 -0.20 22.12 6.89
C ASP A 67 -0.26 20.79 6.11
N VAL A 68 -0.07 19.66 6.79
CA VAL A 68 -0.01 18.33 6.17
C VAL A 68 -0.80 17.29 6.96
N VAL A 69 -1.65 16.53 6.26
CA VAL A 69 -2.25 15.29 6.78
C VAL A 69 -1.58 14.10 6.12
N ILE A 70 -1.12 13.14 6.92
CA ILE A 70 -0.50 11.90 6.46
C ILE A 70 -1.42 10.73 6.77
N VAL A 71 -1.81 9.96 5.76
CA VAL A 71 -2.66 8.79 5.91
C VAL A 71 -1.80 7.53 6.03
N GLY A 72 -1.77 6.96 7.23
CA GLY A 72 -1.00 5.78 7.62
C GLY A 72 0.25 6.11 8.43
N ALA A 73 0.41 5.48 9.60
CA ALA A 73 1.58 5.59 10.46
C ALA A 73 2.51 4.37 10.32
N GLY A 74 2.70 3.89 9.09
CA GLY A 74 3.79 2.96 8.75
C GLY A 74 5.14 3.68 8.65
N ALA A 75 6.22 2.94 8.40
CA ALA A 75 7.57 3.52 8.28
C ALA A 75 7.62 4.73 7.33
N SER A 76 6.95 4.67 6.17
CA SER A 76 6.94 5.77 5.21
C SER A 76 6.24 7.03 5.74
N GLY A 77 5.04 6.89 6.32
CA GLY A 77 4.28 8.02 6.84
C GLY A 77 4.94 8.67 8.06
N LEU A 78 5.47 7.85 8.99
CA LEU A 78 6.20 8.35 10.15
C LEU A 78 7.50 9.07 9.75
N TYR A 79 8.22 8.57 8.75
CA TYR A 79 9.44 9.23 8.29
C TYR A 79 9.16 10.51 7.51
N ALA A 80 8.11 10.53 6.68
CA ALA A 80 7.62 11.77 6.05
C ALA A 80 7.25 12.82 7.11
N ALA A 81 6.53 12.40 8.17
CA ALA A 81 6.19 13.27 9.29
C ALA A 81 7.45 13.79 10.00
N TYR A 82 8.42 12.92 10.28
CA TYR A 82 9.69 13.30 10.90
C TYR A 82 10.46 14.33 10.06
N THR A 83 10.50 14.14 8.74
CA THR A 83 11.12 15.12 7.82
C THR A 83 10.40 16.47 7.87
N LEU A 84 9.06 16.48 7.83
CA LEU A 84 8.25 17.70 7.82
C LEU A 84 8.26 18.43 9.17
N ASP A 85 8.13 17.70 10.28
CA ASP A 85 8.19 18.26 11.64
C ASP A 85 9.55 18.91 11.94
N ASN A 86 10.66 18.28 11.52
CA ASN A 86 11.99 18.87 11.67
C ASN A 86 12.20 20.16 10.88
N LEU A 87 11.37 20.39 9.86
CA LEU A 87 11.34 21.66 9.14
C LEU A 87 10.39 22.65 9.80
N GLY A 88 9.39 22.19 10.56
CA GLY A 88 8.44 23.02 11.31
C GLY A 88 7.04 23.10 10.68
N PHE A 89 6.67 22.13 9.83
CA PHE A 89 5.29 21.99 9.37
C PHE A 89 4.40 21.48 10.51
N ASP A 90 3.15 21.95 10.55
CA ASP A 90 2.11 21.33 11.37
C ASP A 90 1.58 20.04 10.70
N VAL A 91 1.85 18.90 11.33
CA VAL A 91 1.57 17.56 10.78
C VAL A 91 0.54 16.85 11.65
N LEU A 92 -0.47 16.27 11.00
CA LEU A 92 -1.37 15.26 11.59
C LEU A 92 -1.18 13.92 10.88
N ILE A 93 -1.06 12.83 11.63
CA ILE A 93 -0.97 11.48 11.09
C ILE A 93 -2.25 10.71 11.45
N LEU A 94 -2.95 10.17 10.46
CA LEU A 94 -4.17 9.37 10.65
C LEU A 94 -3.82 7.89 10.50
N GLU A 95 -3.87 7.14 11.60
CA GLU A 95 -3.56 5.71 11.62
C GLU A 95 -4.83 4.88 11.83
N ALA A 96 -5.06 3.95 10.91
CA ALA A 96 -6.25 3.11 10.90
C ALA A 96 -6.34 2.18 12.12
N THR A 97 -5.21 1.77 12.67
CA THR A 97 -5.13 0.84 13.79
C THR A 97 -4.84 1.55 15.12
N ASN A 98 -4.78 0.78 16.21
CA ASN A 98 -4.41 1.28 17.53
C ASN A 98 -2.89 1.30 17.78
N ARG A 99 -2.07 1.09 16.75
CA ARG A 99 -0.61 1.06 16.83
C ARG A 99 0.03 1.67 15.59
N HIS A 100 1.24 2.19 15.73
CA HIS A 100 2.05 2.62 14.59
C HIS A 100 3.01 1.51 14.12
N GLY A 101 3.85 1.82 13.14
CA GLY A 101 4.85 0.92 12.56
C GLY A 101 4.35 0.12 11.36
N GLY A 102 3.04 -0.10 11.25
CA GLY A 102 2.43 -0.83 10.13
C GLY A 102 2.99 -2.26 10.01
N ARG A 103 3.75 -2.52 8.93
CA ARG A 103 4.42 -3.81 8.65
C ARG A 103 5.80 -3.96 9.31
N VAL A 104 6.24 -2.96 10.07
CA VAL A 104 7.34 -3.13 11.05
C VAL A 104 6.65 -3.30 12.39
N TYR A 105 6.72 -4.50 12.95
CA TYR A 105 6.00 -4.84 14.17
C TYR A 105 6.81 -5.84 14.99
N SER A 106 7.30 -5.36 16.12
CA SER A 106 8.04 -6.12 17.13
C SER A 106 7.12 -6.46 18.29
N ASP A 107 7.30 -7.64 18.89
CA ASP A 107 6.49 -8.14 20.01
C ASP A 107 7.32 -9.14 20.84
N THR A 108 6.70 -9.83 21.80
CA THR A 108 7.33 -10.88 22.59
C THR A 108 6.54 -12.17 22.57
N LEU A 109 7.23 -13.31 22.53
CA LEU A 109 6.66 -14.64 22.77
C LEU A 109 7.24 -15.16 24.09
N GLY A 110 6.47 -15.03 25.17
CA GLY A 110 7.00 -15.16 26.53
C GLY A 110 7.91 -13.98 26.87
N ASP A 111 9.17 -14.26 27.17
CA ASP A 111 10.23 -13.28 27.45
C ASP A 111 11.16 -13.03 26.24
N VAL A 112 10.89 -13.69 25.10
CA VAL A 112 11.71 -13.61 23.90
C VAL A 112 11.13 -12.59 22.93
N GLY A 113 11.92 -11.58 22.55
CA GLY A 113 11.52 -10.62 21.52
C GLY A 113 11.45 -11.26 20.13
N ILE A 114 10.35 -11.06 19.42
CA ILE A 114 10.09 -11.56 18.07
C ILE A 114 9.71 -10.42 17.13
N GLU A 115 9.83 -10.66 15.83
CA GLU A 115 9.42 -9.73 14.79
C GLU A 115 8.29 -10.35 13.99
N HIS A 116 7.10 -9.77 14.05
CA HIS A 116 5.97 -10.16 13.21
C HIS A 116 6.15 -9.66 11.76
N GLY A 117 6.86 -8.55 11.60
CA GLY A 117 7.06 -7.82 10.35
C GLY A 117 8.48 -7.84 9.82
N ALA A 118 8.98 -6.73 9.30
CA ALA A 118 10.38 -6.62 8.86
C ALA A 118 11.36 -6.81 10.04
N GLU A 119 12.45 -7.54 9.81
CA GLU A 119 13.51 -7.77 10.81
C GLU A 119 14.93 -7.66 10.27
N GLU A 120 15.08 -7.55 8.95
CA GLU A 120 16.37 -7.53 8.27
C GLU A 120 16.82 -6.10 8.02
N LEU A 121 18.04 -5.79 8.45
CA LEU A 121 18.71 -4.51 8.22
C LEU A 121 19.68 -4.66 7.05
N TYR A 122 19.44 -3.94 5.97
CA TYR A 122 20.38 -3.85 4.86
C TYR A 122 21.65 -3.09 5.26
N GLY A 123 22.80 -3.45 4.70
CA GLY A 123 24.07 -2.74 4.93
C GLY A 123 24.07 -1.28 4.48
N PRO A 124 25.19 -0.57 4.66
CA PRO A 124 25.26 0.90 4.54
C PRO A 124 24.99 1.45 3.13
N SER A 125 25.15 0.64 2.07
CA SER A 125 24.97 1.11 0.70
C SER A 125 23.51 1.46 0.42
N ASN A 126 23.25 2.74 0.16
CA ASN A 126 21.93 3.31 -0.14
C ASN A 126 20.86 3.05 0.94
N ASN A 127 21.27 2.71 2.16
CA ASN A 127 20.38 2.56 3.31
C ASN A 127 20.48 3.83 4.19
N PRO A 128 19.44 4.67 4.25
CA PRO A 128 19.50 5.97 4.93
C PRO A 128 19.61 5.85 6.45
N ILE A 129 19.29 4.69 7.03
CA ILE A 129 19.22 4.51 8.49
C ILE A 129 20.34 3.64 9.06
N PHE A 130 21.17 3.03 8.20
CA PHE A 130 22.20 2.09 8.67
C PHE A 130 23.21 2.80 9.59
N ASP A 131 23.69 3.98 9.19
CA ASP A 131 24.71 4.70 9.95
C ASP A 131 24.19 5.16 11.31
N ASP A 132 22.92 5.59 11.39
CA ASP A 132 22.28 5.98 12.65
C ASP A 132 22.08 4.78 13.58
N ILE A 133 21.58 3.66 13.05
CA ILE A 133 21.45 2.40 13.81
C ILE A 133 22.83 1.90 14.25
N ASN A 134 23.86 1.99 13.41
CA ASN A 134 25.22 1.59 13.75
C ASN A 134 25.88 2.53 14.77
N ALA A 135 25.58 3.83 14.73
CA ALA A 135 26.05 4.79 15.72
C ALA A 135 25.45 4.50 17.11
N GLU A 136 24.15 4.22 17.17
CA GLU A 136 23.41 3.97 18.42
C GLU A 136 23.67 2.56 18.98
N TYR A 137 23.61 1.53 18.12
CA TYR A 137 23.59 0.12 18.54
C TYR A 137 24.85 -0.67 18.13
N GLY A 138 25.67 -0.17 17.21
CA GLY A 138 26.83 -0.88 16.66
C GLY A 138 28.00 -1.04 17.63
N ASN A 139 28.19 -0.11 18.58
CA ASN A 139 29.30 -0.12 19.54
C ASN A 139 29.13 -1.13 20.70
N GLY A 140 28.10 -1.98 20.66
CA GLY A 140 27.78 -3.00 21.67
C GLY A 140 27.58 -4.43 21.13
N ALA A 141 27.96 -4.71 19.87
CA ALA A 141 27.70 -5.98 19.17
C ALA A 141 26.21 -6.30 18.97
N GLN A 142 25.33 -5.28 18.92
CA GLN A 142 23.89 -5.48 18.70
C GLN A 142 23.51 -5.62 17.22
N ILE A 143 24.39 -5.27 16.29
CA ILE A 143 24.25 -5.53 14.86
C ILE A 143 25.13 -6.73 14.48
N ARG A 144 24.57 -7.75 13.84
CA ARG A 144 25.31 -8.93 13.33
C ARG A 144 25.05 -9.14 11.86
N ILE A 145 26.07 -9.53 11.09
CA ILE A 145 25.87 -10.01 9.72
C ILE A 145 25.17 -11.39 9.80
N PHE A 146 24.06 -11.59 9.07
CA PHE A 146 23.36 -12.89 9.05
C PHE A 146 24.23 -14.05 8.55
N ARG A 147 25.32 -13.74 7.85
CA ARG A 147 26.29 -14.68 7.24
C ARG A 147 27.75 -14.32 7.56
N GLU A 148 28.04 -13.95 8.80
CA GLU A 148 29.43 -13.64 9.18
C GLU A 148 30.29 -14.91 9.16
N ASN A 149 30.94 -15.18 8.02
CA ASN A 149 32.18 -15.94 7.88
C ASN A 149 32.20 -17.29 8.61
N SER A 150 31.13 -18.08 8.47
CA SER A 150 31.11 -19.45 8.93
C SER A 150 31.68 -20.34 7.83
N THR A 151 32.81 -20.99 8.09
CA THR A 151 33.30 -22.11 7.27
C THR A 151 32.45 -23.39 7.49
N GLN A 152 31.24 -23.24 8.05
CA GLN A 152 30.31 -24.30 8.44
C GLN A 152 28.87 -23.81 8.28
N ASP A 153 28.48 -23.51 7.05
CA ASP A 153 27.08 -23.27 6.70
C ASP A 153 26.33 -24.61 6.76
N GLU A 154 25.97 -25.04 7.97
CA GLU A 154 25.11 -26.22 8.17
C GLU A 154 23.66 -25.81 7.90
N LEU A 155 23.31 -25.75 6.63
CA LEU A 155 21.92 -25.86 6.18
C LEU A 155 21.45 -27.25 6.62
N ILE A 156 20.60 -27.33 7.65
CA ILE A 156 20.05 -28.61 8.07
C ILE A 156 18.75 -28.81 7.33
N VAL A 157 18.89 -29.51 6.22
CA VAL A 157 17.75 -29.99 5.47
C VAL A 157 17.34 -31.31 6.10
N MET A 158 16.07 -31.44 6.46
CA MET A 158 15.54 -32.69 6.99
C MET A 158 14.40 -33.13 6.07
N ASP A 159 14.70 -34.09 5.22
CA ASP A 159 13.72 -34.75 4.34
C ASP A 159 12.60 -35.41 5.18
N ALA A 160 11.38 -35.38 4.65
CA ALA A 160 10.20 -35.88 5.32
C ALA A 160 10.15 -37.41 5.49
N ASP A 161 11.08 -38.15 4.90
CA ASP A 161 11.06 -39.62 4.91
C ASP A 161 11.62 -40.26 6.19
N GLY A 162 12.14 -39.47 7.14
CA GLY A 162 12.61 -39.97 8.44
C GLY A 162 13.75 -41.00 8.33
N MET A 163 14.37 -41.12 7.16
CA MET A 163 15.45 -42.04 6.86
C MET A 163 16.74 -41.21 6.80
N GLY A 164 17.52 -41.20 7.88
CA GLY A 164 18.88 -40.64 7.89
C GLY A 164 19.86 -41.40 6.97
N GLY A 165 19.59 -41.53 5.68
CA GLY A 165 20.31 -42.37 4.73
C GLY A 165 20.42 -41.70 3.37
N GLY A 166 21.66 -41.38 2.98
CA GLY A 166 21.97 -40.55 1.83
C GLY A 166 21.46 -41.05 0.49
N ASN A 167 20.93 -40.11 -0.28
CA ASN A 167 21.20 -39.90 -1.72
C ASN A 167 20.33 -38.78 -2.32
N THR A 168 19.66 -37.97 -1.51
CA THR A 168 19.14 -36.66 -1.92
C THR A 168 20.06 -35.59 -1.34
N CYS A 169 20.11 -34.41 -1.96
CA CYS A 169 20.88 -33.22 -1.54
C CYS A 169 20.51 -32.66 -0.14
N TRP A 170 19.75 -33.42 0.63
CA TRP A 170 18.95 -33.00 1.76
C TRP A 170 19.36 -33.70 3.07
N ALA A 171 20.58 -34.23 3.12
CA ALA A 171 21.19 -34.80 4.33
C ALA A 171 22.44 -33.99 4.68
N GLU A 172 22.82 -33.97 5.97
CA GLU A 172 24.04 -33.31 6.51
C GLU A 172 25.37 -33.74 5.81
N THR A 173 25.33 -34.73 4.92
CA THR A 173 26.49 -35.28 4.18
C THR A 173 26.35 -35.18 2.66
N GLY A 174 25.24 -34.67 2.13
CA GLY A 174 24.97 -34.55 0.69
C GLY A 174 25.59 -33.29 0.09
N ASN A 175 26.14 -33.39 -1.13
CA ASN A 175 26.56 -32.22 -1.90
C ASN A 175 25.40 -31.73 -2.77
N CYS A 176 24.76 -30.62 -2.40
CA CYS A 176 23.62 -30.05 -3.13
C CYS A 176 23.94 -29.65 -4.58
N PHE A 177 25.22 -29.43 -4.91
CA PHE A 177 25.66 -29.08 -6.27
C PHE A 177 25.53 -30.22 -7.29
N LEU A 178 25.12 -31.43 -6.86
CA LEU A 178 25.02 -32.61 -7.72
C LEU A 178 23.58 -33.09 -7.94
N ASP A 179 22.57 -32.43 -7.38
CA ASP A 179 21.17 -32.78 -7.64
C ASP A 179 20.74 -32.25 -9.03
N PRO A 180 20.42 -33.12 -9.99
CA PRO A 180 20.09 -32.71 -11.35
C PRO A 180 18.87 -31.77 -11.45
N ASP A 181 17.98 -31.74 -10.44
CA ASP A 181 16.82 -30.83 -10.42
C ASP A 181 17.16 -29.44 -9.81
N ILE A 182 18.37 -29.26 -9.26
CA ILE A 182 18.80 -28.06 -8.51
C ILE A 182 20.15 -27.51 -8.98
N VAL A 183 20.87 -28.21 -9.88
CA VAL A 183 22.14 -27.74 -10.48
C VAL A 183 22.02 -26.31 -11.00
N ASP A 184 20.87 -25.98 -11.60
CA ASP A 184 20.62 -24.67 -12.18
C ASP A 184 20.04 -23.65 -11.18
N TYR A 185 19.58 -24.06 -9.98
CA TYR A 185 19.02 -23.15 -8.96
C TYR A 185 19.98 -22.02 -8.61
N TRP A 186 21.27 -22.33 -8.51
CA TRP A 186 22.29 -21.31 -8.21
C TRP A 186 22.64 -20.42 -9.41
N ASP A 187 22.40 -20.89 -10.64
CA ASP A 187 22.59 -20.12 -11.88
C ASP A 187 21.39 -19.19 -12.18
N PHE A 188 20.30 -19.31 -11.41
CA PHE A 188 19.01 -18.64 -11.66
C PHE A 188 19.16 -17.15 -11.80
N TYR A 189 19.81 -16.52 -10.84
CA TYR A 189 19.97 -15.08 -10.83
C TYR A 189 20.84 -14.54 -11.97
N SER A 190 21.82 -15.33 -12.41
CA SER A 190 22.63 -14.93 -13.57
C SER A 190 21.81 -14.95 -14.86
N GLN A 191 20.82 -15.84 -14.96
CA GLN A 191 20.03 -16.00 -16.17
C GLN A 191 18.81 -15.09 -16.18
N VAL A 192 18.09 -14.98 -15.07
CA VAL A 192 16.96 -14.06 -14.95
C VAL A 192 17.38 -12.63 -15.21
N GLY A 193 18.53 -12.19 -14.70
CA GLY A 193 19.08 -10.85 -14.97
C GLY A 193 19.33 -10.54 -16.45
N ASN A 194 19.31 -11.53 -17.35
CA ASN A 194 19.47 -11.30 -18.79
C ASN A 194 18.16 -10.97 -19.53
N HIS A 195 17.01 -10.99 -18.84
CA HIS A 195 15.70 -10.85 -19.46
C HIS A 195 15.16 -9.41 -19.50
N ASP A 196 15.95 -8.42 -19.10
CA ASP A 196 15.57 -6.99 -19.06
C ASP A 196 14.98 -6.45 -20.36
N ASN A 197 15.43 -6.96 -21.50
CA ASN A 197 15.05 -6.48 -22.82
C ASN A 197 14.11 -7.45 -23.55
N SER A 198 13.55 -8.43 -22.85
CA SER A 198 12.58 -9.37 -23.41
C SER A 198 11.39 -8.62 -24.00
N ALA A 199 10.96 -9.00 -25.20
CA ALA A 199 9.83 -8.35 -25.88
C ALA A 199 8.51 -8.55 -25.09
N THR A 200 8.34 -9.72 -24.50
CA THR A 200 7.24 -10.09 -23.60
C THR A 200 7.69 -10.05 -22.14
N ASP A 201 6.71 -10.04 -21.25
CA ASP A 201 6.90 -10.19 -19.81
C ASP A 201 5.99 -11.31 -19.35
N GLU A 202 6.42 -12.53 -19.62
CA GLU A 202 5.67 -13.74 -19.28
C GLU A 202 5.83 -14.08 -17.79
N PRO A 203 4.90 -14.88 -17.23
CA PRO A 203 5.09 -15.47 -15.92
C PRO A 203 6.43 -16.19 -15.81
N LEU A 204 7.12 -16.02 -14.68
CA LEU A 204 8.39 -16.70 -14.43
C LEU A 204 8.25 -18.23 -14.47
N SER A 205 7.09 -18.76 -14.06
CA SER A 205 6.77 -20.19 -14.16
C SER A 205 6.96 -20.76 -15.57
N ASP A 206 6.64 -19.97 -16.61
CA ASP A 206 6.76 -20.42 -18.00
C ASP A 206 8.24 -20.54 -18.41
N PHE A 207 9.07 -19.61 -17.93
CA PHE A 207 10.53 -19.68 -18.11
C PHE A 207 11.14 -20.90 -17.42
N LEU A 208 10.73 -21.18 -16.17
CA LEU A 208 11.21 -22.35 -15.42
C LEU A 208 10.88 -23.66 -16.13
N ASP A 209 9.65 -23.81 -16.65
CA ASP A 209 9.25 -25.01 -17.38
C ASP A 209 9.98 -25.11 -18.74
N ILE A 210 9.93 -24.05 -19.56
CA ILE A 210 10.40 -24.09 -20.95
C ILE A 210 11.93 -24.09 -21.04
N ALA A 211 12.59 -23.19 -20.31
CA ALA A 211 14.02 -23.02 -20.43
C ALA A 211 14.77 -24.08 -19.62
N TRP A 212 14.26 -24.43 -18.44
CA TRP A 212 15.01 -25.20 -17.44
C TRP A 212 14.40 -26.58 -17.16
N GLY A 213 13.25 -26.89 -17.74
CA GLY A 213 12.61 -28.20 -17.56
C GLY A 213 12.14 -28.44 -16.13
N VAL A 214 11.81 -27.36 -15.40
CA VAL A 214 11.29 -27.38 -14.02
C VAL A 214 9.79 -27.06 -14.06
N PRO A 215 8.92 -28.01 -14.47
CA PRO A 215 7.48 -27.80 -14.45
C PRO A 215 6.96 -27.80 -13.01
N SER A 216 5.73 -27.32 -12.80
CA SER A 216 5.08 -27.29 -11.48
C SER A 216 4.90 -28.66 -10.80
N THR A 217 5.14 -29.76 -11.51
CA THR A 217 5.12 -31.13 -10.99
C THR A 217 6.48 -31.63 -10.52
N SER A 218 7.56 -30.90 -10.78
CA SER A 218 8.91 -31.29 -10.35
C SER A 218 9.11 -30.98 -8.87
N ARG A 219 9.99 -31.73 -8.21
CA ARG A 219 10.36 -31.47 -6.81
C ARG A 219 11.10 -30.14 -6.68
N GLY A 220 11.98 -29.82 -7.65
CA GLY A 220 12.73 -28.57 -7.68
C GLY A 220 11.86 -27.32 -7.79
N TYR A 221 10.66 -27.42 -8.37
CA TYR A 221 9.74 -26.29 -8.50
C TYR A 221 9.41 -25.63 -7.16
N HIS A 222 9.24 -26.43 -6.10
CA HIS A 222 8.99 -25.93 -4.76
C HIS A 222 10.10 -25.02 -4.24
N LEU A 223 11.36 -25.20 -4.65
CA LEU A 223 12.44 -24.30 -4.23
C LEU A 223 12.39 -22.95 -4.93
N TYR A 224 11.97 -22.92 -6.20
CA TYR A 224 11.78 -21.65 -6.91
C TYR A 224 10.53 -20.91 -6.43
N GLU A 225 9.48 -21.66 -6.13
CA GLU A 225 8.21 -21.17 -5.62
C GLU A 225 8.32 -20.66 -4.18
N ASP A 226 8.82 -21.50 -3.28
CA ASP A 226 8.80 -21.24 -1.83
C ASP A 226 10.12 -20.66 -1.31
N GLY A 227 11.22 -20.92 -2.02
CA GLY A 227 12.53 -20.32 -1.78
C GLY A 227 12.73 -19.06 -2.62
N SER A 228 13.71 -19.06 -3.53
CA SER A 228 13.91 -17.93 -4.43
C SER A 228 13.57 -18.29 -5.89
N PRO A 229 12.78 -17.46 -6.61
CA PRO A 229 12.40 -16.07 -6.25
C PRO A 229 10.99 -15.88 -5.68
N GLY A 230 10.11 -16.88 -5.70
CA GLY A 230 8.72 -16.69 -5.23
C GLY A 230 8.68 -16.24 -3.77
N GLY A 231 9.38 -16.94 -2.88
CA GLY A 231 9.49 -16.60 -1.47
C GLY A 231 10.12 -15.23 -1.20
N GLU A 232 11.20 -14.87 -1.89
CA GLU A 232 11.87 -13.56 -1.74
C GLU A 232 11.00 -12.38 -2.17
N TYR A 233 10.17 -12.57 -3.19
CA TYR A 233 9.24 -11.55 -3.68
C TYR A 233 7.84 -11.71 -3.08
N GLY A 234 7.67 -12.56 -2.07
CA GLY A 234 6.43 -12.64 -1.29
C GLY A 234 5.25 -13.20 -2.09
N THR A 235 5.47 -13.95 -3.16
CA THR A 235 4.43 -14.32 -4.13
C THR A 235 4.71 -15.69 -4.77
N THR A 236 3.92 -16.07 -5.77
CA THR A 236 4.14 -17.30 -6.55
C THR A 236 4.88 -16.97 -7.84
N VAL A 237 5.65 -17.93 -8.38
CA VAL A 237 6.38 -17.75 -9.64
C VAL A 237 5.45 -17.63 -10.85
N GLU A 238 4.19 -18.04 -10.75
CA GLU A 238 3.19 -17.74 -11.81
C GLU A 238 2.75 -16.27 -11.81
N LYS A 239 2.98 -15.54 -10.71
CA LYS A 239 2.59 -14.14 -10.57
C LYS A 239 3.75 -13.18 -10.83
N LEU A 240 5.00 -13.65 -10.84
CA LEU A 240 6.17 -12.83 -11.17
C LEU A 240 6.31 -12.68 -12.68
N GLY A 241 6.51 -11.44 -13.15
CA GLY A 241 6.85 -11.19 -14.56
C GLY A 241 8.34 -11.34 -14.78
N LEU A 242 8.78 -12.19 -15.71
CA LEU A 242 10.20 -12.48 -15.96
C LEU A 242 11.03 -11.21 -16.26
N ARG A 243 10.55 -10.33 -17.16
CA ARG A 243 11.23 -9.07 -17.48
C ARG A 243 11.12 -8.11 -16.31
N SER A 244 9.95 -8.03 -15.68
CA SER A 244 9.75 -7.11 -14.56
C SER A 244 10.62 -7.45 -13.36
N LEU A 245 10.74 -8.73 -13.04
CA LEU A 245 11.66 -9.28 -12.06
C LEU A 245 13.11 -8.99 -12.43
N SER A 246 13.53 -9.31 -13.66
CA SER A 246 14.88 -9.03 -14.15
C SER A 246 15.28 -7.55 -13.97
N ARG A 247 14.41 -6.63 -14.37
CA ARG A 247 14.68 -5.19 -14.26
C ARG A 247 14.72 -4.72 -12.82
N GLU A 248 13.85 -5.26 -11.97
CA GLU A 248 13.85 -4.94 -10.54
C GLU A 248 15.12 -5.46 -9.86
N TRP A 249 15.53 -6.70 -10.17
CA TRP A 249 16.77 -7.31 -9.72
C TRP A 249 18.00 -6.49 -10.12
N ASN A 250 18.14 -6.16 -11.41
CA ASN A 250 19.29 -5.42 -11.94
C ASN A 250 19.35 -3.95 -11.47
N SER A 251 18.24 -3.40 -10.99
CA SER A 251 18.17 -2.02 -10.48
C SER A 251 18.11 -1.93 -8.96
N PHE A 252 18.14 -3.07 -8.25
CA PHE A 252 18.07 -3.09 -6.79
C PHE A 252 19.32 -2.40 -6.20
N SER A 253 19.09 -1.41 -5.32
CA SER A 253 20.14 -0.47 -4.92
C SER A 253 20.71 -0.68 -3.52
N LEU A 254 20.04 -1.47 -2.66
CA LEU A 254 20.54 -1.72 -1.31
C LEU A 254 21.69 -2.73 -1.30
N SER A 255 22.48 -2.72 -0.23
CA SER A 255 23.59 -3.67 -0.05
C SER A 255 23.10 -5.12 -0.03
N GLY A 256 23.83 -6.05 -0.64
CA GLY A 256 23.59 -7.49 -0.46
C GLY A 256 23.98 -8.02 0.94
N ALA A 257 24.67 -7.21 1.75
CA ALA A 257 24.95 -7.56 3.14
C ALA A 257 23.71 -7.29 4.00
N LEU A 258 23.20 -8.33 4.65
CA LEU A 258 22.06 -8.25 5.55
C LEU A 258 22.50 -8.50 7.00
N TYR A 259 21.88 -7.76 7.91
CA TYR A 259 22.20 -7.73 9.32
C TYR A 259 20.94 -7.92 10.18
N GLY A 260 21.11 -8.48 11.37
CA GLY A 260 20.08 -8.59 12.39
C GLY A 260 20.38 -7.75 13.63
N LEU A 261 19.32 -7.35 14.35
CA LEU A 261 19.40 -6.66 15.64
C LEU A 261 19.24 -7.67 16.79
N ASN A 262 20.26 -7.82 17.65
CA ASN A 262 20.30 -8.90 18.63
C ASN A 262 19.25 -8.78 19.75
N SER A 263 19.15 -7.59 20.36
CA SER A 263 18.36 -7.36 21.59
C SER A 263 17.25 -6.32 21.44
N THR A 264 17.26 -5.59 20.33
CA THR A 264 16.32 -4.49 20.05
C THR A 264 15.42 -4.93 18.91
N GLY A 265 14.12 -4.61 18.98
CA GLY A 265 13.24 -4.81 17.85
C GLY A 265 13.52 -3.82 16.72
N TYR A 266 13.20 -4.15 15.48
CA TYR A 266 13.40 -3.21 14.37
C TYR A 266 12.49 -1.99 14.53
N LEU A 267 11.24 -2.17 15.00
CA LEU A 267 10.36 -1.04 15.31
C LEU A 267 10.92 -0.21 16.46
N ASP A 268 11.44 -0.84 17.52
CA ASP A 268 12.00 -0.13 18.69
C ASP A 268 13.19 0.73 18.31
N ALA A 269 14.05 0.24 17.41
CA ALA A 269 15.17 1.01 16.89
C ALA A 269 14.68 2.25 16.12
N LEU A 270 13.68 2.09 15.26
CA LEU A 270 13.12 3.22 14.50
C LEU A 270 12.33 4.20 15.39
N ASN A 271 11.65 3.72 16.43
CA ASN A 271 11.01 4.55 17.45
C ASN A 271 12.03 5.44 18.15
N THR A 272 13.11 4.83 18.65
CA THR A 272 14.18 5.54 19.36
C THR A 272 14.85 6.60 18.48
N LEU A 273 15.11 6.28 17.21
CA LEU A 273 15.85 7.17 16.32
C LEU A 273 14.98 8.27 15.72
N TYR A 274 13.70 7.97 15.40
CA TYR A 274 12.87 8.86 14.58
C TYR A 274 11.42 8.94 15.05
N PHE A 275 10.73 7.82 15.25
CA PHE A 275 9.27 7.84 15.31
C PHE A 275 8.71 8.40 16.62
N ASP A 276 9.41 8.26 17.75
CA ASP A 276 8.92 8.78 19.03
C ASP A 276 8.75 10.31 19.01
N GLN A 277 9.50 11.03 18.17
CA GLN A 277 9.34 12.47 17.97
C GLN A 277 7.96 12.84 17.40
N VAL A 278 7.42 12.02 16.50
CA VAL A 278 6.20 12.31 15.74
C VAL A 278 5.00 11.48 16.15
N THR A 279 5.18 10.43 16.97
CA THR A 279 4.06 9.66 17.54
C THR A 279 3.03 10.50 18.32
N PRO A 280 3.37 11.65 18.96
CA PRO A 280 2.36 12.53 19.55
C PRO A 280 1.38 13.15 18.54
N PHE A 281 1.73 13.17 17.25
CA PHE A 281 0.90 13.67 16.16
C PHE A 281 -0.01 12.61 15.54
N VAL A 282 0.03 11.36 16.05
CA VAL A 282 -0.75 10.25 15.51
C VAL A 282 -2.13 10.19 16.16
N ALA A 283 -3.16 10.32 15.33
CA ALA A 283 -4.53 9.94 15.65
C ALA A 283 -4.75 8.45 15.32
N TYR A 284 -4.77 7.62 16.35
CA TYR A 284 -5.02 6.17 16.23
C TYR A 284 -6.51 5.84 16.11
N ASN A 285 -6.82 4.72 15.46
CA ASN A 285 -8.19 4.27 15.16
C ASN A 285 -8.97 5.27 14.29
N SER A 286 -8.27 5.91 13.35
CA SER A 286 -8.81 6.86 12.38
C SER A 286 -8.60 6.36 10.95
N PRO A 287 -9.21 5.22 10.55
CA PRO A 287 -9.09 4.74 9.18
C PRO A 287 -9.75 5.74 8.23
N VAL A 288 -8.97 6.26 7.30
CA VAL A 288 -9.45 7.20 6.28
C VAL A 288 -10.28 6.43 5.25
N THR A 289 -11.46 6.98 4.92
CA THR A 289 -12.40 6.41 3.95
C THR A 289 -12.59 7.31 2.74
N VAL A 290 -12.29 8.61 2.84
CA VAL A 290 -12.37 9.57 1.73
C VAL A 290 -11.15 10.48 1.74
N VAL A 291 -10.61 10.75 0.56
CA VAL A 291 -9.64 11.83 0.31
C VAL A 291 -10.20 12.71 -0.81
N ASP A 292 -10.59 13.94 -0.47
CA ASP A 292 -11.17 14.90 -1.41
C ASP A 292 -10.22 16.09 -1.62
N THR A 293 -9.79 16.28 -2.87
CA THR A 293 -8.92 17.38 -3.34
C THR A 293 -9.62 18.28 -4.35
N SER A 294 -10.94 18.14 -4.54
CA SER A 294 -11.73 18.97 -5.46
C SER A 294 -12.02 20.37 -4.92
N GLY A 295 -11.93 20.54 -3.60
CA GLY A 295 -12.13 21.82 -2.91
C GLY A 295 -10.89 22.71 -2.92
N VAL A 296 -11.04 23.92 -2.35
CA VAL A 296 -9.94 24.88 -2.17
C VAL A 296 -8.84 24.33 -1.27
N LYS A 297 -9.23 23.53 -0.26
CA LYS A 297 -8.31 22.86 0.66
C LYS A 297 -8.61 21.37 0.68
N PRO A 298 -7.61 20.50 0.48
CA PRO A 298 -7.73 19.05 0.64
C PRO A 298 -8.31 18.65 1.98
N VAL A 299 -9.05 17.53 1.99
CA VAL A 299 -9.58 16.95 3.22
C VAL A 299 -9.51 15.42 3.20
N ALA A 300 -9.05 14.84 4.31
CA ALA A 300 -9.20 13.42 4.60
C ALA A 300 -10.38 13.23 5.57
N VAL A 301 -11.24 12.26 5.30
CA VAL A 301 -12.38 11.93 6.17
C VAL A 301 -12.20 10.52 6.72
N ASP A 302 -12.18 10.40 8.05
CA ASP A 302 -12.09 9.10 8.72
C ASP A 302 -13.46 8.40 8.86
N ASP A 303 -13.45 7.12 9.23
CA ASP A 303 -14.67 6.31 9.38
C ASP A 303 -15.58 6.76 10.53
N ASN A 304 -15.08 7.62 11.43
CA ASN A 304 -15.86 8.28 12.47
C ASN A 304 -16.59 9.52 11.93
N GLY A 305 -16.33 9.91 10.68
CA GLY A 305 -16.91 11.07 10.01
C GLY A 305 -16.24 12.39 10.39
N VAL A 306 -15.01 12.36 10.90
CA VAL A 306 -14.22 13.56 11.21
C VAL A 306 -13.51 14.04 9.94
N TYR A 307 -13.55 15.35 9.72
CA TYR A 307 -12.95 16.02 8.57
C TYR A 307 -11.61 16.64 8.98
N HIS A 308 -10.53 16.19 8.34
CA HIS A 308 -9.16 16.62 8.61
C HIS A 308 -8.65 17.43 7.41
N TYR A 309 -8.70 18.76 7.51
CA TYR A 309 -8.30 19.66 6.42
C TYR A 309 -6.78 19.90 6.48
N ALA A 310 -6.15 19.93 5.30
CA ALA A 310 -4.72 20.21 5.20
C ALA A 310 -4.37 20.87 3.87
N ASP A 311 -3.24 21.58 3.81
CA ASP A 311 -2.77 22.16 2.54
C ASP A 311 -2.30 21.07 1.57
N ALA A 312 -1.84 19.95 2.10
CA ALA A 312 -1.54 18.75 1.35
C ALA A 312 -1.83 17.46 2.14
N ILE A 313 -2.06 16.38 1.40
CA ILE A 313 -2.27 15.04 1.93
C ILE A 313 -1.19 14.10 1.36
N ILE A 314 -0.52 13.34 2.23
CA ILE A 314 0.38 12.26 1.83
C ILE A 314 -0.28 10.91 2.16
N VAL A 315 -0.57 10.10 1.15
CA VAL A 315 -1.14 8.76 1.34
C VAL A 315 -0.01 7.73 1.35
N THR A 316 0.09 6.97 2.45
CA THR A 316 1.16 5.97 2.65
C THR A 316 0.63 4.56 2.93
N VAL A 317 -0.67 4.35 2.73
CA VAL A 317 -1.31 3.03 2.88
C VAL A 317 -0.70 2.02 1.90
N SER A 318 -0.81 0.73 2.22
CA SER A 318 -0.29 -0.32 1.34
C SER A 318 -0.99 -0.33 -0.01
N VAL A 319 -0.30 -0.82 -1.05
CA VAL A 319 -0.96 -1.05 -2.36
C VAL A 319 -2.11 -2.07 -2.24
N GLY A 320 -2.07 -2.97 -1.25
CA GLY A 320 -3.18 -3.87 -0.93
C GLY A 320 -4.45 -3.14 -0.48
N VAL A 321 -4.33 -2.06 0.29
CA VAL A 321 -5.45 -1.18 0.67
C VAL A 321 -5.98 -0.41 -0.54
N LEU A 322 -5.09 0.13 -1.39
CA LEU A 322 -5.48 0.84 -2.61
C LEU A 322 -6.23 -0.08 -3.60
N LYS A 323 -5.72 -1.30 -3.82
CA LYS A 323 -6.37 -2.33 -4.66
C LYS A 323 -7.74 -2.75 -4.15
N ALA A 324 -7.97 -2.63 -2.85
CA ALA A 324 -9.24 -2.97 -2.24
C ALA A 324 -10.25 -1.82 -2.24
N GLU A 325 -9.90 -0.66 -2.83
CA GLU A 325 -10.77 0.50 -2.97
C GLU A 325 -11.35 0.94 -1.61
N MET A 326 -10.52 0.90 -0.56
CA MET A 326 -10.95 1.27 0.80
C MET A 326 -10.99 2.78 1.05
N ILE A 327 -10.41 3.57 0.14
CA ILE A 327 -10.39 5.03 0.18
C ILE A 327 -11.01 5.53 -1.12
N ASP A 328 -12.11 6.27 -1.00
CA ASP A 328 -12.71 6.98 -2.12
C ASP A 328 -11.90 8.26 -2.39
N PHE A 329 -11.31 8.37 -3.58
CA PHE A 329 -10.59 9.56 -4.01
C PHE A 329 -11.51 10.47 -4.83
N ILE A 330 -11.56 11.76 -4.48
CA ILE A 330 -12.39 12.75 -5.17
C ILE A 330 -11.50 13.92 -5.59
N PRO A 331 -11.33 14.20 -6.90
CA PRO A 331 -11.75 13.40 -8.03
C PRO A 331 -11.07 12.02 -8.09
N ASP A 332 -11.59 11.13 -8.93
CA ASP A 332 -10.98 9.82 -9.19
C ASP A 332 -9.49 9.96 -9.56
N LEU A 333 -8.67 9.00 -9.12
CA LEU A 333 -7.26 8.97 -9.45
C LEU A 333 -7.03 8.87 -10.97
N PRO A 334 -5.97 9.51 -11.50
CA PRO A 334 -5.69 9.49 -12.93
C PRO A 334 -5.35 8.07 -13.42
N ALA A 335 -5.69 7.77 -14.67
CA ALA A 335 -5.55 6.42 -15.24
C ALA A 335 -4.16 5.78 -15.05
N PRO A 336 -3.02 6.47 -15.23
CA PRO A 336 -1.70 5.86 -14.99
C PRO A 336 -1.51 5.37 -13.55
N LYS A 337 -2.12 6.05 -12.56
CA LYS A 337 -2.05 5.64 -11.16
C LYS A 337 -2.95 4.43 -10.87
N LEU A 338 -4.15 4.38 -11.46
CA LEU A 338 -5.02 3.21 -11.39
C LEU A 338 -4.38 1.99 -12.06
N ASP A 339 -3.75 2.17 -13.22
CA ASP A 339 -3.00 1.12 -13.91
C ASP A 339 -1.85 0.61 -13.04
N ALA A 340 -1.13 1.51 -12.35
CA ALA A 340 -0.08 1.13 -11.41
C ALA A 340 -0.59 0.35 -10.19
N ILE A 341 -1.69 0.81 -9.56
CA ILE A 341 -2.35 0.11 -8.44
C ILE A 341 -2.74 -1.30 -8.89
N ASN A 342 -3.23 -1.47 -10.12
CA ASN A 342 -3.63 -2.76 -10.65
C ASN A 342 -2.44 -3.66 -11.01
N ALA A 343 -1.40 -3.11 -11.63
CA ALA A 343 -0.25 -3.86 -12.12
C ALA A 343 0.72 -4.30 -11.03
N ILE A 344 1.00 -3.45 -10.02
CA ILE A 344 1.90 -3.81 -8.93
C ILE A 344 1.27 -4.96 -8.12
N GLY A 345 2.01 -6.05 -7.95
CA GLY A 345 1.56 -7.18 -7.16
C GLY A 345 1.56 -6.88 -5.66
N MET A 346 0.68 -7.52 -4.92
CA MET A 346 0.74 -7.61 -3.46
C MET A 346 0.48 -9.07 -3.09
N GLY A 347 1.45 -9.70 -2.44
CA GLY A 347 1.42 -11.13 -2.18
C GLY A 347 0.89 -11.48 -0.79
N ASN A 348 0.51 -12.74 -0.63
CA ASN A 348 0.18 -13.29 0.67
C ASN A 348 1.48 -13.46 1.45
N GLY A 349 1.46 -13.05 2.71
CA GLY A 349 2.57 -13.32 3.59
C GLY A 349 2.16 -13.42 5.04
N MET A 350 2.83 -14.32 5.73
CA MET A 350 2.54 -14.69 7.10
C MET A 350 3.84 -14.99 7.82
N LYS A 351 3.87 -14.69 9.12
CA LYS A 351 4.88 -15.26 10.02
C LYS A 351 4.25 -16.16 11.05
N ILE A 352 4.92 -17.27 11.34
CA ILE A 352 4.58 -18.15 12.47
C ILE A 352 5.82 -18.25 13.36
N SER A 353 5.69 -17.84 14.62
CA SER A 353 6.73 -18.01 15.63
C SER A 353 6.28 -19.01 16.68
N LEU A 354 7.11 -20.01 16.96
CA LEU A 354 6.82 -21.12 17.89
C LEU A 354 7.91 -21.18 18.96
N ARG A 355 7.49 -21.18 20.23
CA ARG A 355 8.38 -21.31 21.39
C ARG A 355 8.34 -22.72 21.96
N PHE A 356 9.51 -23.25 22.31
CA PHE A 356 9.70 -24.59 22.83
C PHE A 356 10.32 -24.58 24.23
N SER A 357 10.16 -25.67 24.97
CA SER A 357 10.70 -25.88 26.31
C SER A 357 12.18 -26.26 26.31
N SER A 358 12.68 -26.75 25.18
CA SER A 358 14.09 -27.05 24.94
C SER A 358 14.40 -26.90 23.45
N ARG A 359 15.69 -26.79 23.11
CA ARG A 359 16.13 -26.70 21.72
C ARG A 359 15.90 -28.04 21.02
N VAL A 360 15.00 -28.07 20.03
CA VAL A 360 14.70 -29.27 19.25
C VAL A 360 15.58 -29.42 17.99
N TRP A 361 16.37 -28.39 17.66
CA TRP A 361 17.31 -28.36 16.54
C TRP A 361 18.79 -28.40 16.96
N ALA A 362 19.68 -28.66 16.01
CA ALA A 362 21.12 -28.60 16.26
C ALA A 362 21.61 -27.16 16.47
N SER A 363 22.67 -26.98 17.26
CA SER A 363 23.14 -25.65 17.70
C SER A 363 23.64 -24.71 16.59
N LYS A 364 23.77 -25.19 15.35
CA LYS A 364 24.25 -24.44 14.19
C LYS A 364 23.23 -24.36 13.05
N MET A 365 22.01 -24.85 13.26
CA MET A 365 20.96 -24.82 12.25
C MET A 365 20.63 -23.39 11.84
N MET A 366 20.75 -23.07 10.55
CA MET A 366 20.35 -21.77 10.02
C MET A 366 18.91 -21.76 9.50
N ASN A 367 18.50 -22.84 8.84
CA ASN A 367 17.18 -22.95 8.24
C ASN A 367 16.71 -24.43 8.25
N VAL A 368 15.40 -24.65 8.24
CA VAL A 368 14.76 -25.94 7.97
C VAL A 368 13.88 -25.82 6.72
N LEU A 369 14.10 -26.75 5.80
CA LEU A 369 13.19 -27.06 4.71
C LEU A 369 12.30 -28.24 5.11
N THR A 370 10.99 -28.11 4.89
CA THR A 370 10.02 -29.19 5.07
C THR A 370 9.30 -29.46 3.74
N ASP A 371 8.90 -30.71 3.49
CA ASP A 371 8.06 -31.06 2.32
C ASP A 371 6.56 -30.74 2.55
N GLY A 372 6.21 -30.28 3.76
CA GLY A 372 4.85 -29.87 4.13
C GLY A 372 4.55 -28.41 3.73
N PRO A 373 3.32 -27.93 3.99
CA PRO A 373 2.87 -26.57 3.64
C PRO A 373 3.72 -25.44 4.20
N SER A 374 4.56 -25.68 5.22
CA SER A 374 5.49 -24.66 5.70
C SER A 374 6.72 -24.46 4.81
N GLY A 375 7.13 -25.45 4.02
CA GLY A 375 8.19 -25.31 3.01
C GLY A 375 9.55 -24.87 3.58
N ASN A 376 10.21 -23.93 2.90
CA ASN A 376 11.56 -23.43 3.21
C ASN A 376 11.57 -22.10 3.98
N CYS A 377 11.25 -22.11 5.27
CA CYS A 377 11.03 -20.84 5.97
C CYS A 377 11.53 -20.79 7.42
N TRP A 378 11.73 -21.94 8.08
CA TRP A 378 11.98 -21.97 9.51
C TRP A 378 13.42 -21.59 9.81
N THR A 379 13.62 -20.55 10.60
CA THR A 379 14.92 -20.12 11.11
C THR A 379 14.84 -19.97 12.63
N PRO A 380 15.93 -20.15 13.37
CA PRO A 380 16.04 -19.61 14.72
C PRO A 380 15.65 -18.13 14.73
N ASN A 381 14.95 -17.71 15.79
CA ASN A 381 14.45 -16.35 15.92
C ASN A 381 15.56 -15.30 15.68
N LYS A 382 15.24 -14.26 14.91
CA LYS A 382 16.17 -13.19 14.49
C LYS A 382 17.46 -13.70 13.84
N TYR A 383 17.40 -14.88 13.23
CA TYR A 383 18.54 -15.58 12.62
C TYR A 383 19.70 -15.82 13.61
N GLN A 384 19.38 -16.09 14.88
CA GLN A 384 20.36 -16.38 15.94
C GLN A 384 20.41 -17.87 16.29
N PRO A 385 21.23 -18.70 15.61
CA PRO A 385 21.26 -20.16 15.81
C PRO A 385 21.76 -20.59 17.19
N SER A 386 22.54 -19.74 17.85
CA SER A 386 23.11 -19.98 19.18
C SER A 386 22.31 -19.34 20.33
N ALA A 387 21.18 -18.71 20.04
CA ALA A 387 20.34 -18.11 21.07
C ALA A 387 19.86 -19.19 22.05
N THR A 388 19.81 -18.85 23.33
CA THR A 388 19.17 -19.66 24.39
C THR A 388 17.64 -19.67 24.26
N ASP A 389 17.13 -18.81 23.40
CA ASP A 389 15.72 -18.57 23.19
C ASP A 389 15.23 -19.64 22.22
N HIS A 390 14.51 -20.61 22.76
CA HIS A 390 14.01 -21.77 22.02
C HIS A 390 12.82 -21.37 21.13
N VAL A 391 13.02 -20.42 20.22
CA VAL A 391 12.00 -19.94 19.28
C VAL A 391 12.43 -20.19 17.84
N LEU A 392 11.55 -20.82 17.06
CA LEU A 392 11.65 -20.87 15.60
C LEU A 392 10.62 -19.93 14.99
N THR A 393 11.03 -19.19 13.96
CA THR A 393 10.17 -18.31 13.18
C THR A 393 10.19 -18.75 11.72
N CYS A 394 9.02 -18.85 11.12
CA CYS A 394 8.82 -19.17 9.72
C CYS A 394 8.15 -18.02 8.99
N PHE A 395 8.71 -17.67 7.83
CA PHE A 395 8.23 -16.65 6.91
C PHE A 395 7.55 -17.35 5.75
N LEU A 396 6.23 -17.49 5.84
CA LEU A 396 5.43 -18.12 4.80
C LEU A 396 5.09 -17.05 3.77
N MET A 397 5.49 -17.31 2.53
CA MET A 397 5.20 -16.46 1.37
C MET A 397 4.55 -17.30 0.27
N GLY A 398 4.00 -16.64 -0.75
CA GLY A 398 3.50 -17.32 -1.94
C GLY A 398 2.49 -18.43 -1.64
N ARG A 399 2.69 -19.61 -2.23
CA ARG A 399 1.79 -20.76 -2.12
C ARG A 399 1.69 -21.32 -0.71
N ASN A 400 2.78 -21.26 0.06
CA ASN A 400 2.78 -21.69 1.46
C ASN A 400 1.89 -20.78 2.31
N ALA A 401 1.99 -19.47 2.11
CA ALA A 401 1.11 -18.51 2.78
C ALA A 401 -0.36 -18.71 2.38
N GLU A 402 -0.65 -18.94 1.09
CA GLU A 402 -2.01 -19.23 0.61
C GLU A 402 -2.59 -20.51 1.24
N THR A 403 -1.79 -21.57 1.31
CA THR A 403 -2.19 -22.86 1.88
C THR A 403 -2.48 -22.72 3.38
N MET A 404 -1.60 -22.04 4.11
CA MET A 404 -1.77 -21.81 5.55
C MET A 404 -2.92 -20.84 5.86
N ALA A 405 -3.14 -19.83 5.01
CA ALA A 405 -4.27 -18.90 5.15
C ALA A 405 -5.63 -19.59 4.96
N ALA A 406 -5.70 -20.64 4.13
CA ALA A 406 -6.92 -21.44 3.91
C ALA A 406 -7.35 -22.29 5.11
N LEU A 407 -6.46 -22.49 6.10
CA LEU A 407 -6.79 -23.14 7.36
C LEU A 407 -7.72 -22.23 8.21
N PRO A 408 -8.63 -22.82 9.00
CA PRO A 408 -9.75 -22.09 9.60
C PRO A 408 -9.35 -21.08 10.68
N ASP A 409 -8.25 -21.32 11.40
CA ASP A 409 -7.78 -20.49 12.50
C ASP A 409 -6.29 -20.71 12.78
N ASP A 410 -5.73 -19.90 13.69
CA ASP A 410 -4.31 -19.97 14.06
C ASP A 410 -3.95 -21.27 14.77
N THR A 411 -4.90 -21.93 15.45
CA THR A 411 -4.65 -23.23 16.08
C THR A 411 -4.42 -24.31 15.01
N ALA A 412 -5.23 -24.31 13.95
CA ALA A 412 -5.04 -25.21 12.82
C ALA A 412 -3.71 -24.94 12.10
N ARG A 413 -3.33 -23.67 11.93
CA ARG A 413 -2.04 -23.27 11.33
C ARG A 413 -0.86 -23.75 12.18
N ILE A 414 -0.89 -23.50 13.48
CA ILE A 414 0.17 -23.96 14.40
C ILE A 414 0.25 -25.48 14.43
N ASN A 415 -0.88 -26.19 14.46
CA ASN A 415 -0.89 -27.65 14.44
C ASN A 415 -0.31 -28.22 13.12
N GLN A 416 -0.61 -27.59 11.97
CA GLN A 416 -0.02 -27.98 10.69
C GLN A 416 1.50 -27.73 10.69
N ALA A 417 1.94 -26.56 11.15
CA ALA A 417 3.36 -26.22 11.28
C ALA A 417 4.10 -27.20 12.20
N LEU A 418 3.52 -27.57 13.34
CA LEU A 418 4.09 -28.55 14.26
C LEU A 418 4.14 -29.96 13.64
N ALA A 419 3.14 -30.35 12.85
CA ALA A 419 3.15 -31.62 12.14
C ALA A 419 4.30 -31.67 11.11
N ASP A 420 4.51 -30.60 10.33
CA ASP A 420 5.63 -30.49 9.40
C ASP A 420 6.98 -30.58 10.13
N LEU A 421 7.12 -29.84 11.24
CA LEU A 421 8.34 -29.84 12.05
C LEU A 421 8.57 -31.17 12.80
N ASP A 422 7.53 -31.90 13.17
CA ASP A 422 7.66 -33.22 13.81
C ASP A 422 8.21 -34.26 12.84
N VAL A 423 7.92 -34.13 11.55
CA VAL A 423 8.54 -34.98 10.54
C VAL A 423 10.05 -34.72 10.50
N ALA A 424 10.45 -33.44 10.48
CA ALA A 424 11.87 -33.06 10.51
C ALA A 424 12.55 -33.49 11.83
N PHE A 425 11.93 -33.21 12.97
CA PHE A 425 12.54 -33.38 14.29
C PHE A 425 12.14 -34.67 15.01
N GLY A 426 11.58 -35.67 14.31
CA GLY A 426 11.24 -36.97 14.86
C GLY A 426 10.23 -36.94 16.01
N GLY A 427 9.23 -36.04 15.95
CA GLY A 427 8.20 -35.87 16.98
C GLY A 427 8.60 -34.96 18.15
N ASN A 428 9.78 -34.36 18.12
CA ASN A 428 10.26 -33.51 19.21
C ASN A 428 9.65 -32.11 19.22
N ALA A 429 9.10 -31.63 18.09
CA ALA A 429 8.55 -30.28 17.97
C ALA A 429 7.27 -30.16 18.82
N SER A 430 6.27 -31.01 18.55
CA SER A 430 5.00 -30.98 19.30
C SER A 430 5.17 -31.30 20.78
N THR A 431 6.08 -32.20 21.12
CA THR A 431 6.33 -32.58 22.53
C THR A 431 7.00 -31.47 23.33
N SER A 432 7.78 -30.61 22.67
CA SER A 432 8.49 -29.50 23.32
C SER A 432 7.74 -28.18 23.20
N PHE A 433 6.70 -28.07 22.37
CA PHE A 433 5.96 -26.84 22.12
C PHE A 433 5.34 -26.25 23.40
N ILE A 434 5.45 -24.92 23.56
CA ILE A 434 4.84 -24.18 24.67
C ILE A 434 3.72 -23.28 24.16
N GLU A 435 4.05 -22.41 23.22
CA GLU A 435 3.13 -21.41 22.69
C GLU A 435 3.61 -20.95 21.30
N GLY A 436 2.70 -20.37 20.53
CA GLY A 436 3.02 -19.86 19.21
C GLY A 436 2.07 -18.75 18.81
N VAL A 437 2.51 -17.94 17.87
CA VAL A 437 1.76 -16.81 17.33
C VAL A 437 1.83 -16.82 15.82
N VAL A 438 0.73 -16.41 15.19
CA VAL A 438 0.58 -16.30 13.75
C VAL A 438 0.27 -14.84 13.42
N GLN A 439 1.12 -14.23 12.60
CA GLN A 439 0.82 -12.94 11.98
C GLN A 439 0.51 -13.18 10.51
N ASP A 440 -0.77 -13.20 10.15
CA ASP A 440 -1.20 -13.18 8.75
C ASP A 440 -1.39 -11.73 8.30
N TRP A 441 -0.45 -11.21 7.49
CA TRP A 441 -0.51 -9.85 6.95
C TRP A 441 -1.58 -9.69 5.86
N THR A 442 -1.97 -10.78 5.22
CA THR A 442 -3.02 -10.82 4.19
C THR A 442 -4.39 -10.57 4.82
N ALA A 443 -4.62 -11.16 6.00
CA ALA A 443 -5.86 -11.01 6.75
C ALA A 443 -5.99 -9.65 7.47
N GLN A 444 -4.90 -8.87 7.59
CA GLN A 444 -4.96 -7.55 8.22
C GLN A 444 -5.72 -6.56 7.32
N PRO A 445 -6.86 -5.99 7.78
CA PRO A 445 -7.77 -5.23 6.92
C PRO A 445 -7.14 -3.96 6.34
N TYR A 446 -6.23 -3.32 7.09
CA TYR A 446 -5.55 -2.09 6.70
C TYR A 446 -4.11 -2.31 6.17
N VAL A 447 -3.76 -3.56 5.83
CA VAL A 447 -2.48 -3.91 5.21
C VAL A 447 -2.66 -4.78 3.97
N ARG A 448 -3.42 -5.87 4.07
CA ARG A 448 -3.83 -6.74 2.94
C ARG A 448 -2.67 -7.30 2.11
N GLY A 449 -1.66 -7.83 2.79
CA GLY A 449 -0.52 -8.54 2.19
C GLY A 449 0.80 -8.23 2.89
N SER A 450 1.88 -8.91 2.51
CA SER A 450 3.22 -8.70 3.08
C SER A 450 3.94 -7.53 2.43
N TYR A 451 4.32 -7.64 1.16
CA TYR A 451 4.99 -6.59 0.40
C TYR A 451 4.73 -6.72 -1.10
N SER A 452 5.07 -5.66 -1.83
CA SER A 452 4.78 -5.58 -3.25
C SER A 452 5.71 -6.45 -4.10
N TYR A 453 5.29 -6.82 -5.31
CA TYR A 453 6.14 -7.59 -6.24
C TYR A 453 5.95 -7.18 -7.70
N PRO A 454 6.95 -7.43 -8.57
CA PRO A 454 6.87 -7.11 -9.99
C PRO A 454 6.07 -8.17 -10.76
N ALA A 455 4.75 -7.97 -10.88
CA ALA A 455 3.92 -8.78 -11.76
C ALA A 455 4.18 -8.45 -13.26
N PRO A 456 3.74 -9.29 -14.20
CA PRO A 456 3.79 -8.98 -15.63
C PRO A 456 3.28 -7.57 -15.94
N GLY A 457 4.12 -6.77 -16.60
CA GLY A 457 3.82 -5.39 -16.99
C GLY A 457 4.24 -4.31 -15.97
N THR A 458 4.73 -4.68 -14.79
CA THR A 458 5.18 -3.71 -13.76
C THR A 458 6.36 -2.87 -14.25
N ARG A 459 7.27 -3.45 -15.04
CA ARG A 459 8.39 -2.78 -15.71
C ARG A 459 8.22 -2.86 -17.23
N PRO A 460 7.47 -1.92 -17.84
CA PRO A 460 7.34 -1.86 -19.30
C PRO A 460 8.69 -1.51 -19.96
N LEU A 461 8.83 -1.83 -21.26
CA LEU A 461 10.04 -1.49 -22.03
C LEU A 461 10.21 0.02 -22.23
N ALA A 462 9.09 0.73 -22.37
CA ALA A 462 9.03 2.18 -22.59
C ALA A 462 8.03 2.81 -21.60
N GLY A 463 8.27 4.08 -21.25
CA GLY A 463 7.48 4.81 -20.26
C GLY A 463 8.00 4.64 -18.84
N LEU A 464 7.25 5.19 -17.89
CA LEU A 464 7.53 5.08 -16.46
C LEU A 464 7.28 3.65 -15.98
N THR A 465 8.00 3.25 -14.93
CA THR A 465 7.64 2.02 -14.21
C THR A 465 6.31 2.22 -13.48
N MET A 466 5.59 1.14 -13.21
CA MET A 466 4.35 1.24 -12.44
C MET A 466 4.61 1.80 -11.04
N ARG A 467 5.78 1.52 -10.44
CA ARG A 467 6.17 2.10 -9.14
C ARG A 467 6.35 3.61 -9.22
N GLN A 468 6.94 4.12 -10.31
CA GLN A 468 7.06 5.57 -10.56
C GLN A 468 5.69 6.21 -10.79
N ALA A 469 4.83 5.62 -11.61
CA ALA A 469 3.46 6.11 -11.82
C ALA A 469 2.63 6.11 -10.52
N LEU A 470 2.85 5.13 -9.63
CA LEU A 470 2.25 5.13 -8.30
C LEU A 470 2.79 6.26 -7.41
N ALA A 471 4.09 6.57 -7.51
CA ALA A 471 4.74 7.62 -6.74
C ALA A 471 4.31 9.04 -7.14
N GLU A 472 3.95 9.27 -8.41
CA GLU A 472 3.62 10.61 -8.92
C GLU A 472 2.53 11.31 -8.10
N ALA A 473 2.74 12.58 -7.74
CA ALA A 473 1.72 13.40 -7.11
C ALA A 473 0.52 13.61 -8.05
N VAL A 474 -0.68 13.74 -7.46
CA VAL A 474 -1.91 14.10 -8.19
C VAL A 474 -2.18 15.57 -7.93
N GLY A 475 -1.90 16.38 -8.94
CA GLY A 475 -1.90 17.84 -8.77
C GLY A 475 -0.88 18.27 -7.71
N PRO A 476 -1.08 19.44 -7.10
CA PRO A 476 -0.15 19.98 -6.12
C PRO A 476 -0.42 19.52 -4.68
N THR A 477 -1.51 18.82 -4.41
CA THR A 477 -2.02 18.63 -3.04
C THR A 477 -2.06 17.19 -2.57
N LEU A 478 -1.94 16.19 -3.46
CA LEU A 478 -2.02 14.77 -3.10
C LEU A 478 -0.76 14.02 -3.50
N TYR A 479 -0.06 13.49 -2.51
CA TYR A 479 1.21 12.78 -2.68
C TYR A 479 1.06 11.32 -2.26
N PHE A 480 1.91 10.45 -2.81
CA PHE A 480 1.91 9.02 -2.49
C PHE A 480 3.30 8.58 -2.06
N ALA A 481 3.36 7.81 -0.99
CA ALA A 481 4.59 7.21 -0.49
C ALA A 481 4.34 5.77 -0.02
N GLY A 482 5.40 5.10 0.42
CA GLY A 482 5.39 3.69 0.80
C GLY A 482 6.29 2.84 -0.10
N GLU A 483 6.64 1.64 0.36
CA GLU A 483 7.58 0.74 -0.33
C GLU A 483 7.20 0.46 -1.79
N ALA A 484 5.90 0.37 -2.09
CA ALA A 484 5.41 0.09 -3.44
C ALA A 484 5.71 1.22 -4.44
N THR A 485 5.99 2.43 -3.94
CA THR A 485 6.35 3.62 -4.71
C THR A 485 7.86 3.78 -4.91
N HIS A 486 8.68 2.88 -4.36
CA HIS A 486 10.14 2.96 -4.45
C HIS A 486 10.67 2.12 -5.61
N ASN A 487 11.43 2.73 -6.53
CA ASN A 487 11.78 2.06 -7.79
C ASN A 487 12.98 1.09 -7.70
N THR A 488 13.86 1.23 -6.72
CA THR A 488 15.12 0.46 -6.61
C THR A 488 15.31 -0.23 -5.26
N ALA A 489 14.35 -0.08 -4.36
CA ALA A 489 14.39 -0.66 -3.01
C ALA A 489 12.97 -0.98 -2.54
N ALA A 490 12.10 -1.35 -3.48
CA ALA A 490 10.74 -1.76 -3.17
C ALA A 490 10.72 -2.91 -2.16
N SER A 491 9.60 -3.08 -1.46
CA SER A 491 9.39 -4.18 -0.51
C SER A 491 10.26 -4.13 0.74
N THR A 492 11.04 -3.07 0.93
CA THR A 492 11.94 -2.89 2.08
C THR A 492 11.53 -1.72 2.97
N VAL A 493 11.96 -1.76 4.23
CA VAL A 493 11.81 -0.63 5.16
C VAL A 493 12.61 0.59 4.68
N PRO A 494 13.90 0.49 4.30
CA PRO A 494 14.65 1.61 3.72
C PRO A 494 13.93 2.28 2.53
N GLY A 495 13.39 1.51 1.59
CA GLY A 495 12.64 2.07 0.46
C GLY A 495 11.35 2.77 0.88
N ALA A 496 10.68 2.31 1.94
CA ALA A 496 9.52 3.00 2.51
C ALA A 496 9.91 4.35 3.14
N LEU A 497 11.02 4.40 3.89
CA LEU A 497 11.54 5.63 4.49
C LEU A 497 11.93 6.65 3.42
N GLN A 498 12.72 6.23 2.42
CA GLN A 498 13.12 7.07 1.29
C GLN A 498 11.92 7.57 0.48
N ALA A 499 10.88 6.74 0.31
CA ALA A 499 9.65 7.18 -0.34
C ALA A 499 8.90 8.23 0.48
N GLY A 500 8.92 8.13 1.81
CA GLY A 500 8.32 9.13 2.71
C GLY A 500 9.06 10.46 2.63
N GLU A 501 10.38 10.43 2.71
CA GLU A 501 11.25 11.61 2.55
C GLU A 501 11.07 12.27 1.17
N ARG A 502 10.99 11.46 0.10
CA ARG A 502 10.71 11.95 -1.26
C ARG A 502 9.40 12.71 -1.31
N ALA A 503 8.30 12.13 -0.82
CA ALA A 503 6.98 12.77 -0.86
C ALA A 503 6.94 14.07 -0.04
N ALA A 504 7.61 14.09 1.12
CA ALA A 504 7.82 15.33 1.88
C ALA A 504 8.59 16.37 1.06
N GLY A 505 9.66 15.98 0.36
CA GLY A 505 10.43 16.85 -0.52
C GLY A 505 9.62 17.43 -1.69
N GLU A 506 8.79 16.61 -2.34
CA GLU A 506 7.88 17.03 -3.42
C GLU A 506 6.86 18.07 -2.91
N LEU A 507 6.32 17.87 -1.70
CA LEU A 507 5.43 18.81 -1.02
C LEU A 507 6.15 20.13 -0.73
N ILE A 508 7.33 20.08 -0.11
CA ILE A 508 8.13 21.28 0.22
C ILE A 508 8.41 22.11 -1.04
N PHE A 509 8.74 21.44 -2.15
CA PHE A 509 8.98 22.11 -3.42
C PHE A 509 7.75 22.89 -3.92
N ASN A 510 6.54 22.36 -3.70
CA ASN A 510 5.30 22.96 -4.19
C ASN A 510 4.70 24.05 -3.27
N PHE A 511 4.85 23.93 -1.94
CA PHE A 511 4.22 24.85 -0.99
C PHE A 511 5.17 25.90 -0.40
N GLY A 512 6.48 25.70 -0.54
CA GLY A 512 7.49 26.41 0.24
C GLY A 512 7.77 25.71 1.57
N GLY A 513 9.01 25.79 2.05
CA GLY A 513 9.36 25.28 3.36
C GLY A 513 8.87 26.23 4.47
N PRO A 514 8.55 25.71 5.68
CA PRO A 514 8.04 26.45 6.83
C PRO A 514 8.97 27.61 7.24
N PRO A 515 8.42 28.61 7.95
CA PRO A 515 9.17 29.80 8.32
C PRO A 515 10.24 29.47 9.35
N ALA A 516 11.46 29.96 9.13
CA ALA A 516 12.51 29.89 10.14
C ALA A 516 12.12 30.67 11.41
N PRO A 517 12.54 30.26 12.62
CA PRO A 517 12.18 30.94 13.86
C PRO A 517 12.45 32.45 13.82
N GLY A 518 11.42 33.24 14.12
CA GLY A 518 11.49 34.71 14.14
C GLY A 518 11.33 35.39 12.77
N THR A 519 11.29 34.65 11.67
CA THR A 519 10.90 35.17 10.35
C THR A 519 9.37 35.27 10.23
N PRO A 520 8.82 36.05 9.27
CA PRO A 520 7.38 36.07 9.00
C PRO A 520 6.86 34.67 8.68
N THR A 521 5.67 34.30 9.15
CA THR A 521 4.94 33.16 8.56
C THR A 521 4.08 33.73 7.45
N ALA A 522 4.62 33.69 6.23
CA ALA A 522 3.88 34.14 5.05
C ALA A 522 2.57 33.36 4.89
N ASP A 523 1.45 34.05 4.72
CA ASP A 523 0.15 33.45 4.43
C ASP A 523 -0.78 34.51 3.79
N PHE A 524 -1.76 34.06 3.01
CA PHE A 524 -2.64 34.94 2.27
C PHE A 524 -3.99 34.31 1.91
N SER A 525 -4.94 35.18 1.55
CA SER A 525 -6.24 34.79 0.99
C SER A 525 -6.53 35.50 -0.33
N ALA A 526 -7.32 34.87 -1.17
CA ALA A 526 -7.87 35.44 -2.40
C ALA A 526 -9.39 35.67 -2.25
N SER A 527 -9.89 36.79 -2.78
CA SER A 527 -11.33 37.12 -2.76
C SER A 527 -12.20 36.19 -3.61
N VAL A 528 -11.64 35.63 -4.69
CA VAL A 528 -12.28 34.67 -5.59
C VAL A 528 -11.22 33.76 -6.18
N ALA A 529 -11.53 32.46 -6.31
CA ALA A 529 -10.63 31.46 -6.86
C ALA A 529 -10.96 31.05 -8.30
N VAL A 530 -12.20 31.24 -8.77
CA VAL A 530 -12.62 30.81 -10.11
C VAL A 530 -13.50 31.88 -10.78
N GLY A 531 -13.24 32.18 -12.05
CA GLY A 531 -14.08 33.09 -12.84
C GLY A 531 -13.58 33.33 -14.25
N ALA A 532 -14.43 33.86 -15.13
CA ALA A 532 -14.09 34.08 -16.54
C ALA A 532 -13.14 35.27 -16.73
N ALA A 533 -12.27 35.20 -17.75
CA ALA A 533 -11.38 36.31 -18.10
C ALA A 533 -12.16 37.54 -18.62
N PRO A 534 -11.77 38.78 -18.24
CA PRO A 534 -10.78 39.08 -17.21
C PRO A 534 -11.34 38.85 -15.79
N LEU A 535 -10.56 38.20 -14.93
CA LEU A 535 -10.91 37.95 -13.54
C LEU A 535 -10.11 38.89 -12.63
N ASP A 536 -10.78 39.83 -11.98
CA ASP A 536 -10.19 40.69 -10.95
C ASP A 536 -10.18 39.97 -9.60
N VAL A 537 -8.99 39.80 -9.01
CA VAL A 537 -8.80 39.15 -7.72
C VAL A 537 -8.10 40.12 -6.76
N SER A 538 -8.77 40.42 -5.65
CA SER A 538 -8.13 41.05 -4.49
C SER A 538 -7.45 39.99 -3.63
N PHE A 539 -6.16 40.18 -3.33
CA PHE A 539 -5.39 39.36 -2.41
C PHE A 539 -5.19 40.10 -1.08
N SER A 540 -5.20 39.35 0.02
CA SER A 540 -4.93 39.88 1.35
C SER A 540 -3.83 39.12 2.04
N ASP A 541 -2.74 39.81 2.42
CA ASP A 541 -1.78 39.32 3.40
C ASP A 541 -2.46 39.01 4.73
N ILE A 542 -2.24 37.80 5.23
CA ILE A 542 -2.58 37.37 6.60
C ILE A 542 -1.35 36.83 7.34
N SER A 543 -0.15 37.19 6.85
CA SER A 543 1.11 36.72 7.41
C SER A 543 1.30 37.15 8.87
N SER A 544 1.97 36.30 9.65
CA SER A 544 2.29 36.56 11.04
C SER A 544 3.73 37.07 11.24
N GLN A 545 4.10 37.40 12.49
CA GLN A 545 5.46 37.83 12.90
C GLN A 545 5.95 39.15 12.26
N MET A 546 5.04 40.13 12.14
CA MET A 546 5.32 41.52 11.76
C MET A 546 6.17 41.68 10.49
N PRO A 547 5.64 41.27 9.32
CA PRO A 547 6.30 41.55 8.04
C PRO A 547 6.44 43.06 7.80
N THR A 548 7.53 43.43 7.13
CA THR A 548 7.89 44.81 6.77
C THR A 548 8.02 45.02 5.26
N ALA A 549 8.04 43.94 4.48
CA ALA A 549 8.05 43.95 3.03
C ALA A 549 7.37 42.68 2.48
N TRP A 550 6.75 42.81 1.31
CA TRP A 550 6.03 41.74 0.60
C TRP A 550 6.56 41.65 -0.84
N SER A 551 6.55 40.45 -1.38
CA SER A 551 6.80 40.18 -2.80
C SER A 551 5.82 39.11 -3.26
N TRP A 552 4.91 39.51 -4.14
CA TRP A 552 3.92 38.63 -4.75
C TRP A 552 4.38 38.18 -6.13
N ASP A 553 4.12 36.92 -6.45
CA ASP A 553 4.09 36.39 -7.80
C ASP A 553 2.71 35.76 -8.03
N PHE A 554 1.98 36.26 -9.03
CA PHE A 554 0.63 35.80 -9.34
C PHE A 554 0.59 34.60 -10.30
N GLY A 555 1.76 34.10 -10.74
CA GLY A 555 1.87 32.92 -11.60
C GLY A 555 1.61 33.18 -13.09
N ASP A 556 1.21 34.39 -13.48
CA ASP A 556 1.03 34.83 -14.87
C ASP A 556 2.14 35.81 -15.34
N GLY A 557 3.17 35.98 -14.51
CA GLY A 557 4.25 36.96 -14.70
C GLY A 557 3.97 38.33 -14.06
N GLY A 558 2.77 38.56 -13.53
CA GLY A 558 2.46 39.71 -12.68
C GLY A 558 3.07 39.59 -11.29
N THR A 559 3.50 40.73 -10.73
CA THR A 559 4.08 40.81 -9.39
C THR A 559 3.59 42.04 -8.64
N SER A 560 3.71 42.05 -7.30
CA SER A 560 3.42 43.22 -6.47
C SER A 560 4.29 43.27 -5.23
N ALA A 561 4.49 44.47 -4.68
CA ALA A 561 5.12 44.69 -3.37
C ALA A 561 4.14 45.23 -2.31
N ASP A 562 2.87 45.42 -2.68
CA ASP A 562 1.82 45.88 -1.77
C ASP A 562 1.38 44.73 -0.84
N PRO A 563 1.01 45.01 0.43
CA PRO A 563 0.51 43.97 1.34
C PRO A 563 -0.85 43.40 0.91
N HIS A 564 -1.70 44.21 0.26
CA HIS A 564 -3.05 43.80 -0.19
C HIS A 564 -3.27 44.21 -1.66
N PRO A 565 -2.65 43.51 -2.62
CA PRO A 565 -2.72 43.90 -4.02
C PRO A 565 -4.05 43.47 -4.67
N ASN A 566 -4.42 44.17 -5.74
CA ASN A 566 -5.40 43.70 -6.71
C ASN A 566 -4.67 43.26 -7.97
N HIS A 567 -5.03 42.11 -8.51
CA HIS A 567 -4.46 41.59 -9.76
C HIS A 567 -5.55 41.12 -10.71
N GLN A 568 -5.34 41.30 -12.02
CA GLN A 568 -6.33 40.95 -13.05
C GLN A 568 -5.75 39.86 -13.96
N TYR A 569 -6.37 38.68 -13.92
CA TYR A 569 -6.04 37.58 -14.81
C TYR A 569 -6.79 37.74 -16.14
N THR A 570 -6.07 38.11 -17.19
CA THR A 570 -6.67 38.43 -18.50
C THR A 570 -6.71 37.26 -19.48
N THR A 571 -5.96 36.20 -19.20
CA THR A 571 -5.85 35.01 -20.03
C THR A 571 -6.45 33.82 -19.27
N PRO A 572 -7.13 32.89 -19.96
CA PRO A 572 -7.47 31.60 -19.37
C PRO A 572 -6.23 30.81 -18.94
N GLY A 573 -6.34 30.11 -17.82
CA GLY A 573 -5.25 29.34 -17.22
C GLY A 573 -5.49 29.06 -15.74
N ASP A 574 -4.69 28.15 -15.19
CA ASP A 574 -4.62 27.91 -13.75
C ASP A 574 -3.30 28.50 -13.22
N TYR A 575 -3.40 29.29 -12.15
CA TYR A 575 -2.31 30.11 -11.64
C TYR A 575 -1.98 29.77 -10.19
N SER A 576 -0.71 29.44 -9.95
CA SER A 576 -0.14 29.32 -8.60
C SER A 576 0.29 30.69 -8.12
N VAL A 577 -0.18 31.09 -6.93
CA VAL A 577 0.14 32.38 -6.34
C VAL A 577 1.16 32.17 -5.23
N SER A 578 2.14 33.06 -5.10
CA SER A 578 3.08 33.05 -3.99
C SER A 578 3.23 34.42 -3.35
N LEU A 579 3.47 34.40 -2.04
CA LEU A 579 3.79 35.57 -1.23
C LEU A 579 5.07 35.31 -0.44
N THR A 580 6.08 36.13 -0.67
CA THR A 580 7.26 36.24 0.19
C THR A 580 7.07 37.41 1.16
N ALA A 581 6.98 37.11 2.45
CA ALA A 581 6.90 38.11 3.52
C ALA A 581 8.26 38.23 4.22
N THR A 582 8.75 39.45 4.44
CA THR A 582 10.10 39.72 4.99
C THR A 582 10.08 40.63 6.20
N ASN A 583 10.85 40.30 7.24
CA ASN A 583 11.16 41.17 8.37
C ASN A 583 12.69 41.23 8.61
N SER A 584 13.13 41.86 9.70
CA SER A 584 14.56 41.99 10.02
C SER A 584 15.28 40.67 10.29
N ASN A 585 14.54 39.61 10.60
CA ASN A 585 15.10 38.29 10.93
C ASN A 585 15.19 37.38 9.69
N GLY A 586 14.54 37.74 8.59
CA GLY A 586 14.56 36.98 7.34
C GLY A 586 13.23 37.02 6.60
N SER A 587 13.02 36.03 5.73
CA SER A 587 11.84 35.93 4.87
C SER A 587 11.31 34.50 4.83
N HIS A 588 10.00 34.37 4.64
CA HIS A 588 9.32 33.11 4.32
C HIS A 588 8.51 33.30 3.05
N THR A 589 8.40 32.25 2.24
CA THR A 589 7.56 32.23 1.05
C THR A 589 6.49 31.17 1.20
N ARG A 590 5.24 31.59 1.08
CA ARG A 590 4.09 30.67 0.97
C ARG A 590 3.67 30.61 -0.49
N VAL A 591 3.50 29.40 -1.00
CA VAL A 591 2.92 29.15 -2.31
C VAL A 591 1.56 28.49 -2.10
N GLN A 592 0.53 28.99 -2.77
CA GLN A 592 -0.76 28.31 -2.92
C GLN A 592 -0.87 27.88 -4.39
N PRO A 593 -0.56 26.61 -4.70
CA PRO A 593 -0.57 26.11 -6.07
C PRO A 593 -1.98 26.08 -6.66
N LEU A 594 -2.11 26.44 -7.94
CA LEU A 594 -3.37 26.42 -8.69
C LEU A 594 -4.54 27.14 -7.98
N LEU A 595 -4.23 28.17 -7.19
CA LEU A 595 -5.22 28.90 -6.38
C LEU A 595 -6.29 29.57 -7.25
N ILE A 596 -5.90 30.10 -8.42
CA ILE A 596 -6.80 30.82 -9.33
C ILE A 596 -7.00 30.04 -10.62
N SER A 597 -8.25 29.74 -10.98
CA SER A 597 -8.62 29.11 -12.24
C SER A 597 -9.48 30.03 -13.11
N VAL A 598 -9.00 30.30 -14.31
CA VAL A 598 -9.69 31.11 -15.33
C VAL A 598 -10.01 30.21 -16.52
N PRO A 599 -11.24 29.68 -16.65
CA PRO A 599 -11.57 28.74 -17.71
C PRO A 599 -11.64 29.42 -19.09
N GLU A 600 -11.32 28.64 -20.13
CA GLU A 600 -11.50 29.05 -21.52
C GLU A 600 -12.98 29.38 -21.83
N PRO A 601 -13.27 30.37 -22.71
CA PRO A 601 -14.63 30.66 -23.12
C PRO A 601 -15.25 29.45 -23.82
N SER A 602 -16.21 28.79 -23.18
CA SER A 602 -16.89 27.63 -23.78
C SER A 602 -17.60 28.04 -25.08
N ALA A 603 -17.25 27.40 -26.20
CA ALA A 603 -17.87 27.67 -27.51
C ALA A 603 -19.37 27.30 -27.60
N ASP A 604 -19.92 26.59 -26.60
CA ASP A 604 -21.30 26.10 -26.59
C ASP A 604 -22.37 27.15 -26.22
N ALA A 605 -21.98 28.34 -25.74
CA ALA A 605 -22.95 29.40 -25.47
C ALA A 605 -23.46 30.10 -26.76
N GLY A 606 -22.81 29.88 -27.91
CA GLY A 606 -23.16 30.54 -29.18
C GLY A 606 -24.18 29.80 -30.06
N LEU A 607 -24.46 28.52 -29.82
CA LEU A 607 -25.33 27.71 -30.69
C LEU A 607 -26.79 27.59 -30.21
N VAL A 608 -27.09 28.03 -28.98
CA VAL A 608 -28.49 28.04 -28.47
C VAL A 608 -29.28 29.26 -28.98
N GLY A 609 -28.62 30.29 -29.52
CA GLY A 609 -29.27 31.46 -30.11
C GLY A 609 -29.67 31.32 -31.59
N GLY A 610 -29.16 30.30 -32.30
CA GLY A 610 -29.35 30.13 -33.76
C GLY A 610 -30.39 29.09 -34.18
N ILE A 611 -30.83 28.20 -33.28
CA ILE A 611 -31.75 27.07 -33.60
C ILE A 611 -33.14 27.32 -32.99
N LEU A 612 -33.63 28.56 -33.04
CA LEU A 612 -35.04 28.88 -32.74
C LEU A 612 -35.77 29.58 -33.90
N GLY A 613 -35.14 29.67 -35.08
CA GLY A 613 -35.69 30.33 -36.26
C GLY A 613 -36.31 29.42 -37.34
N LEU A 614 -36.18 28.09 -37.27
CA LEU A 614 -36.55 27.24 -38.42
C LEU A 614 -37.19 25.89 -38.04
N LEU A 615 -38.21 25.87 -37.18
CA LEU A 615 -39.09 24.68 -37.05
C LEU A 615 -40.51 25.06 -36.62
N ALA A 616 -41.17 25.86 -37.45
CA ALA A 616 -42.62 25.99 -37.41
C ALA A 616 -43.19 26.06 -38.82
N VAL A 617 -43.19 24.93 -39.56
CA VAL A 617 -44.27 24.50 -40.48
C VAL A 617 -43.98 23.04 -40.89
N ARG A 618 -44.76 22.08 -40.41
CA ARG A 618 -45.49 21.10 -41.25
C ARG A 618 -46.28 20.13 -40.38
N GLY A 619 -47.58 20.32 -40.42
CA GLY A 619 -48.57 19.48 -39.76
C GLY A 619 -48.66 18.06 -40.34
N HIS A 620 -49.26 17.23 -39.49
CA HIS A 620 -49.95 15.98 -39.77
C HIS A 620 -50.18 15.60 -41.24
N ARG A 621 -49.72 14.40 -41.62
CA ARG A 621 -50.59 13.40 -42.27
C ARG A 621 -50.22 11.98 -41.86
N ARG A 622 -51.11 11.36 -41.06
CA ARG A 622 -51.27 9.90 -40.98
C ARG A 622 -51.78 9.40 -42.34
N ARG A 623 -51.23 8.29 -42.85
CA ARG A 623 -51.92 7.43 -43.83
C ARG A 623 -51.90 5.99 -43.34
N PHE A 624 -53.12 5.47 -43.19
CA PHE A 624 -53.46 4.06 -43.03
C PHE A 624 -53.04 3.24 -44.26
N ALA A 625 -52.64 2.00 -44.05
CA ALA A 625 -52.74 0.93 -45.03
C ALA A 625 -53.59 -0.20 -44.42
N SER A 626 -54.70 -0.53 -45.07
CA SER A 626 -55.59 -1.65 -44.73
C SER A 626 -54.98 -3.01 -45.17
N PRO A 627 -55.35 -4.13 -44.53
CA PRO A 627 -54.85 -5.45 -44.86
C PRO A 627 -55.62 -6.08 -46.03
N ARG A 628 -54.99 -7.02 -46.75
CA ARG A 628 -55.68 -7.92 -47.70
C ARG A 628 -55.82 -9.31 -47.08
N MET A 629 -57.08 -9.77 -47.15
CA MET A 629 -57.69 -11.08 -46.89
C MET A 629 -57.81 -11.53 -45.44
#